data_AF-A0A085MUK0-F1
#
_entry.id   AF-A0A085MUK0-F1
#
_cell.length_a   1.000
_cell.length_b   1.000
_cell.length_c   1.000
_cell.angle_alpha   90.00
_cell.angle_beta   90.00
_cell.angle_gamma   90.00
#
_symmetry.space_group_name_H-M   'P 1'
#
loop_
_entity.id
_entity.type
_entity.pdbx_description
1 polymer ?
#
loop_
_entity_poly.entity_id
_entity_poly.type
_entity_poly.pdbx_seq_one_letter_code
_entity_poly.pdbx_strand_id
1 'polypeptide(L)'
;MESLKIVMDDASIVGKAVQCLPPQFDNFRESWRLSAPRFAKLTDLTSQLLACELDQVSRSMQTQISTGEALVGRKVGSLSKNVNNKSK
;
A
#
# COMPACT_ATOMS: atom_id res chain seq x y z
N MET A 1 -6.02 10.89 45.03
CA MET A 1 -6.37 10.57 43.63
C MET A 1 -6.05 9.11 43.41
N GLU A 2 -7.06 8.28 43.18
CA GLU A 2 -6.84 6.89 42.77
C GLU A 2 -6.54 6.87 41.27
N SER A 3 -5.41 6.29 40.88
CA SER A 3 -5.04 6.17 39.48
C SER A 3 -5.87 5.06 38.83
N LEU A 4 -6.72 5.42 37.88
CA LEU A 4 -7.50 4.47 37.10
C LEU A 4 -6.54 3.69 36.18
N LYS A 5 -6.17 2.46 36.56
CA LYS A 5 -5.39 1.56 35.70
C LYS A 5 -6.32 0.97 34.64
N ILE A 6 -6.42 1.63 33.50
CA ILE A 6 -7.06 1.07 32.30
C ILE A 6 -6.03 0.18 31.61
N VAL A 7 -6.22 -1.14 31.70
CA VAL A 7 -5.45 -2.10 30.92
C VAL A 7 -6.17 -2.29 29.58
N MET A 8 -5.48 -1.99 28.49
CA MET A 8 -5.98 -2.19 27.14
C MET A 8 -5.17 -3.29 26.47
N ASP A 9 -5.83 -4.19 25.76
CA ASP A 9 -5.17 -5.27 25.03
C ASP A 9 -4.40 -4.75 23.82
N ASP A 10 -3.33 -5.45 23.44
CA ASP A 10 -2.45 -5.04 22.33
C ASP A 10 -3.21 -4.87 21.02
N ALA A 11 -4.19 -5.73 20.73
CA ALA A 11 -4.96 -5.65 19.49
C ALA A 11 -5.83 -4.39 19.47
N SER A 12 -6.43 -4.00 20.60
CA SER A 12 -7.14 -2.74 20.76
C SER A 12 -6.21 -1.54 20.62
N ILE A 13 -5.02 -1.58 21.24
CA ILE A 13 -4.02 -0.50 21.12
C ILE A 13 -3.61 -0.33 19.65
N VAL A 14 -3.29 -1.44 18.98
CA VAL A 14 -2.91 -1.47 17.55
C VAL A 14 -4.05 -0.97 16.66
N GLY A 15 -5.28 -1.43 16.91
CA GLY A 15 -6.46 -0.99 16.16
C GLY A 15 -6.71 0.51 16.30
N LYS A 16 -6.42 1.10 17.48
CA LYS A 16 -6.49 2.54 17.69
C LYS A 16 -5.31 3.27 17.04
N ALA A 17 -4.10 2.74 17.13
CA ALA A 17 -2.93 3.33 16.47
C ALA A 17 -3.13 3.44 14.95
N VAL A 18 -3.69 2.40 14.31
CA VAL A 18 -4.03 2.39 12.88
C VAL A 18 -5.07 3.45 12.52
N GLN A 19 -6.06 3.71 13.39
CA GLN A 19 -7.07 4.76 13.18
C GLN A 19 -6.48 6.17 13.27
N CYS A 20 -5.43 6.35 14.06
CA CYS A 20 -4.75 7.63 14.24
C CYS A 20 -3.70 7.94 13.15
N LEU A 21 -3.52 7.04 12.17
CA LEU A 21 -2.56 7.27 11.09
C LEU A 21 -3.00 8.44 10.20
N PRO A 22 -2.06 9.25 9.68
CA PRO A 22 -2.36 10.32 8.74
C PRO A 22 -3.08 9.82 7.48
N PRO A 23 -3.86 10.67 6.77
CA PRO A 23 -4.61 10.27 5.58
C PRO A 23 -3.76 9.68 4.44
N GLN A 24 -2.47 10.03 4.36
CA GLN A 24 -1.54 9.43 3.39
C GLN A 24 -1.38 7.91 3.56
N PHE A 25 -1.75 7.35 4.70
CA PHE A 25 -1.73 5.92 5.00
C PHE A 25 -3.11 5.25 4.82
N ASP A 26 -4.07 5.89 4.14
CA ASP A 26 -5.41 5.32 3.92
C ASP A 26 -5.34 3.92 3.25
N ASN A 27 -4.47 3.77 2.25
CA ASN A 27 -4.26 2.47 1.59
C ASN A 27 -3.69 1.41 2.56
N PHE A 28 -2.76 1.81 3.42
CA PHE A 28 -2.22 0.93 4.46
C PHE A 28 -3.32 0.53 5.45
N ARG A 29 -4.14 1.48 5.89
CA ARG A 29 -5.24 1.22 6.81
C ARG A 29 -6.25 0.22 6.24
N GLU A 30 -6.65 0.38 4.98
CA GLU A 30 -7.58 -0.56 4.34
C GLU A 30 -6.92 -1.94 4.13
N SER A 31 -5.67 -1.98 3.70
CA SER A 31 -4.91 -3.23 3.58
C SER A 31 -4.76 -3.94 4.94
N TRP A 32 -4.49 -3.18 6.00
CA TRP A 32 -4.39 -3.65 7.37
C TRP A 32 -5.73 -4.24 7.82
N ARG A 33 -6.87 -3.60 7.55
CA ARG A 33 -8.19 -4.14 7.93
C ARG A 33 -8.49 -5.50 7.29
N LEU A 34 -8.00 -5.74 6.08
CA LEU A 34 -8.20 -6.99 5.34
C LEU A 34 -7.24 -8.10 5.78
N SER A 35 -6.03 -7.75 6.20
CA SER A 35 -4.93 -8.70 6.47
C SER A 35 -4.56 -8.81 7.95
N ALA A 36 -5.08 -7.94 8.81
CA ALA A 36 -4.66 -7.82 10.19
C ALA A 36 -4.76 -9.17 10.91
N PRO A 37 -3.65 -9.64 11.49
CA PRO A 37 -3.69 -10.79 12.38
C PRO A 37 -4.61 -10.50 13.56
N ARG A 38 -5.41 -11.49 13.96
CA ARG A 38 -6.26 -11.42 15.17
C ARG A 38 -5.46 -11.13 16.44
N PHE A 39 -4.13 -11.29 16.41
CA PHE A 39 -3.19 -11.06 17.50
C PHE A 39 -2.07 -10.09 17.12
N ALA A 40 -2.38 -9.07 16.32
CA ALA A 40 -1.38 -8.09 15.93
C ALA A 40 -0.79 -7.38 17.14
N LYS A 41 0.54 -7.39 17.26
CA LYS A 41 1.29 -6.65 18.27
C LYS A 41 1.70 -5.30 17.71
N LEU A 42 2.00 -4.37 18.62
CA LEU A 42 2.59 -3.07 18.28
C LEU A 42 3.84 -3.20 17.40
N THR A 43 4.68 -4.21 17.65
CA THR A 43 5.86 -4.48 16.83
C THR A 43 5.51 -4.83 15.39
N ASP A 44 4.46 -5.62 15.17
CA ASP A 44 4.03 -6.01 13.84
C ASP A 44 3.53 -4.80 13.04
N LEU A 45 2.79 -3.90 13.72
CA LEU A 45 2.35 -2.64 13.13
C LEU A 45 3.53 -1.78 12.71
N THR A 46 4.51 -1.58 13.60
CA THR A 46 5.70 -0.77 13.30
C THR A 46 6.49 -1.33 12.11
N SER A 47 6.74 -2.65 12.09
CA SER A 47 7.45 -3.28 10.97
C SER A 47 6.71 -3.11 9.64
N GLN A 48 5.39 -3.25 9.63
CA GLN A 48 4.60 -3.07 8.41
C GLN A 48 4.52 -1.61 7.95
N LEU A 49 4.49 -0.64 8.87
CA LEU A 49 4.55 0.78 8.53
C LEU A 49 5.89 1.14 7.89
N LEU A 50 7.00 0.66 8.45
CA LEU A 50 8.33 0.86 7.89
C LEU A 50 8.46 0.24 6.50
N ALA A 51 7.95 -0.99 6.30
CA ALA A 51 7.92 -1.62 5.00
C ALA A 51 7.08 -0.83 3.99
N CYS A 52 5.92 -0.31 4.42
CA CYS A 52 5.06 0.52 3.58
C CYS A 52 5.76 1.83 3.15
N GLU A 53 6.48 2.48 4.05
CA GLU A 53 7.24 3.70 3.75
C GLU A 53 8.39 3.42 2.76
N LEU A 54 9.14 2.34 2.98
CA LEU A 54 10.22 1.92 2.07
C LEU A 54 9.69 1.59 0.66
N ASP A 55 8.54 0.93 0.57
CA ASP A 55 7.88 0.66 -0.71
C ASP A 55 7.47 1.95 -1.43
N GLN A 56 6.95 2.95 -0.71
CA GLN A 56 6.61 4.26 -1.28
C GLN A 56 7.84 5.00 -1.80
N VAL A 57 8.93 5.03 -1.02
CA VAL A 57 10.21 5.63 -1.42
C VAL A 57 10.78 4.91 -2.64
N SER A 58 10.76 3.58 -2.65
CA SER A 58 11.26 2.76 -3.75
C SER A 58 10.48 3.00 -5.05
N ARG A 59 9.15 3.04 -4.96
CA ARG A 59 8.29 3.38 -6.12
C ARG A 59 8.53 4.81 -6.60
N SER A 60 8.68 5.77 -5.69
CA SER A 60 8.99 7.16 -6.04
C SER A 60 10.30 7.27 -6.81
N MET A 61 11.38 6.61 -6.35
CA MET A 61 12.64 6.56 -7.07
C MET A 61 12.50 5.85 -8.43
N GLN A 62 11.79 4.73 -8.50
CA GLN A 62 11.55 4.01 -9.76
C GLN A 62 10.77 4.87 -10.77
N THR A 63 9.79 5.65 -10.31
CA THR A 63 9.04 6.60 -11.14
C THR A 63 9.92 7.76 -11.63
N GLN A 64 10.85 8.25 -10.81
CA GLN A 64 11.81 9.29 -11.22
C GLN A 64 12.78 8.78 -12.30
N ILE A 65 13.29 7.55 -12.15
CA ILE A 65 14.18 6.92 -13.14
C ILE A 65 13.40 6.63 -14.45
N SER A 66 12.18 6.10 -14.34
CA SER A 66 11.33 5.79 -15.50
C SER A 66 10.87 7.04 -16.27
N THR A 67 10.80 8.20 -15.62
CA THR A 67 10.42 9.47 -16.28
C THR A 67 11.60 10.09 -17.05
N GLY A 68 12.85 9.75 -16.69
CA GLY A 68 14.07 10.19 -17.38
C GLY A 68 14.44 9.42 -18.66
N GLU A 69 13.86 8.23 -18.88
CA GLU A 69 14.25 7.34 -20.00
C GLU A 69 13.13 7.09 -21.03
N ALA A 70 12.06 7.87 -21.02
CA ALA A 70 10.95 7.74 -21.98
C ALA A 70 11.11 8.57 -23.27
N LEU A 71 12.35 8.94 -23.64
CA LEU A 71 12.65 9.64 -24.91
C LEU A 71 13.64 8.86 -25.81
N VAL A 72 13.66 7.53 -25.76
CA VAL A 72 14.20 6.74 -26.87
C VAL A 72 13.25 5.59 -27.23
N GLY A 73 12.32 5.92 -28.13
CA GLY A 73 11.91 5.06 -29.22
C GLY A 73 11.24 3.72 -28.89
N ARG A 74 9.91 3.70 -28.92
CA ARG A 74 9.22 2.77 -29.85
C ARG A 74 7.82 3.28 -30.21
N LYS A 75 7.70 3.70 -31.47
CA LYS A 75 6.45 3.86 -32.20
C LYS A 75 5.70 2.52 -32.20
N VAL A 76 4.71 2.32 -31.34
CA VAL A 76 3.74 1.23 -31.53
C VAL A 76 2.66 1.75 -32.46
N GLY A 77 2.88 1.51 -33.74
CA GLY A 77 1.91 1.77 -34.79
C GLY A 77 0.64 0.94 -34.59
N SER A 78 -0.48 1.61 -34.85
CA SER A 78 -1.75 1.07 -35.35
C SER A 78 -2.32 -0.16 -34.65
N LEU A 79 -3.33 0.12 -33.83
CA LEU A 79 -4.48 -0.73 -33.56
C LEU A 79 -5.02 -1.30 -34.91
N SER A 80 -4.66 -2.52 -35.28
CA SER A 80 -5.30 -3.24 -36.39
C SER A 80 -6.45 -4.08 -35.84
N LYS A 81 -7.65 -3.50 -35.88
CA LYS A 81 -8.92 -4.24 -35.81
C LYS A 81 -9.19 -4.81 -37.20
N ASN A 82 -9.07 -6.13 -37.40
CA ASN A 82 -10.03 -6.88 -38.22
C ASN A 82 -9.81 -8.40 -38.07
N VAL A 83 -10.73 -9.08 -37.39
CA VAL A 83 -10.89 -10.54 -37.48
C VAL A 83 -12.13 -10.78 -38.32
N ASN A 84 -11.92 -10.97 -39.61
CA ASN A 84 -12.93 -11.45 -40.55
C ASN A 84 -12.43 -12.79 -41.07
N ASN A 85 -12.95 -13.87 -40.50
CA ASN A 85 -12.93 -15.20 -41.09
C ASN A 85 -14.37 -15.71 -41.17
N LYS A 86 -15.04 -15.46 -42.30
CA LYS A 86 -16.18 -16.30 -42.69
C LYS A 86 -15.93 -16.93 -44.06
N SER A 87 -15.69 -18.23 -43.97
CA SER A 87 -15.43 -19.23 -44.99
C SER A 87 -16.41 -19.22 -46.16
N LYS A 88 -15.90 -19.58 -47.35
CA LYS A 88 -16.61 -20.42 -48.30
C LYS A 88 -15.62 -21.38 -48.95
#